data_AF-A0A172U673-F1
#
_entry.id   AF-A0A172U673-F1
#
_cell.length_a   1.000
_cell.length_b   1.000
_cell.length_c   1.000
_cell.angle_alpha   90.00
_cell.angle_beta   90.00
_cell.angle_gamma   90.00
#
_symmetry.space_group_name_H-M   'P 1'
#
loop_
_entity.id
_entity.type
_entity.pdbx_description
1 polymer ?
#
loop_
_entity_poly.entity_id
_entity_poly.type
_entity_poly.pdbx_seq_one_letter_code
_entity_poly.pdbx_strand_id
1 'polypeptide(L)'
;MTQTEIFPWNPGFETGLPVIDAQHRQLVELLNRLAAHLAYRSAIPELEAIFDQLTQYAAFHFQTEESIWAQYLDSDDSVALHKLSHQHFVTELLALKHDRTDANFEKILERIVSFLTRWLAFHILDSDKRMAQIALAVGQGVPLETAKRSAEDLTDAQQVLIKTILRMYENLSSRTLQLMKEVAERQRAETKLRLFAKVFENTLEAICITDPERRIIDVNVAFCQATKNSSAELLGKPLDRIKSGFTDTQLAATIAKPCRLADIGPEKSGTAIQTANWSPNG
;
A
#
# COMPACT_ATOMS: atom_id res chain seq x y z
N MET A 1 -0.11 14.36 6.27
CA MET A 1 -0.54 13.05 6.80
C MET A 1 0.71 12.20 6.89
N THR A 2 1.05 11.69 8.06
CA THR A 2 2.15 10.73 8.23
C THR A 2 1.82 9.49 7.41
N GLN A 3 2.73 9.08 6.55
CA GLN A 3 2.62 7.84 5.78
C GLN A 3 2.56 6.67 6.77
N THR A 4 1.55 5.80 6.65
CA THR A 4 1.40 4.65 7.54
C THR A 4 2.55 3.67 7.27
N GLU A 5 3.36 3.42 8.30
CA GLU A 5 4.48 2.49 8.27
C GLU A 5 4.05 1.10 8.71
N ILE A 6 4.58 0.07 8.05
CA ILE A 6 4.22 -1.33 8.29
C ILE A 6 5.26 -1.99 9.18
N PHE A 7 6.45 -1.40 9.27
CA PHE A 7 7.49 -1.73 10.21
C PHE A 7 8.13 -0.42 10.69
N PRO A 8 7.60 0.23 11.74
CA PRO A 8 8.14 1.49 12.22
C PRO A 8 9.45 1.23 12.96
N TRP A 9 10.42 2.11 12.74
CA TRP A 9 11.68 2.03 13.48
C TRP A 9 11.44 2.27 14.98
N ASN A 10 12.14 1.51 15.81
CA ASN A 10 12.10 1.63 17.26
C ASN A 10 13.55 1.60 17.80
N PRO A 11 13.92 2.48 18.76
CA PRO A 11 15.24 2.42 19.41
C PRO A 11 15.60 1.06 20.02
N GLY A 12 14.62 0.21 20.34
CA GLY A 12 14.85 -1.17 20.78
C GLY A 12 15.60 -2.05 19.76
N PHE A 13 15.58 -1.70 18.48
CA PHE A 13 16.35 -2.35 17.42
C PHE A 13 17.83 -1.95 17.40
N GLU A 14 18.22 -0.91 18.14
CA GLU A 14 19.60 -0.46 18.14
C GLU A 14 20.51 -1.51 18.78
N THR A 15 21.57 -1.83 18.05
CA THR A 15 22.65 -2.75 18.41
C THR A 15 23.73 -2.05 19.24
N GLY A 16 23.78 -0.72 19.19
CA GLY A 16 24.83 0.10 19.80
C GLY A 16 26.04 0.32 18.88
N LEU A 17 26.01 -0.22 17.66
CA LEU A 17 26.98 0.03 16.60
C LEU A 17 26.38 1.00 15.58
N PRO A 18 26.77 2.29 15.54
CA PRO A 18 26.10 3.30 14.72
C PRO A 18 26.04 2.98 13.23
N VAL A 19 27.04 2.28 12.70
CA VAL A 19 27.06 1.85 11.29
C VAL A 19 25.99 0.81 10.99
N ILE A 20 25.77 -0.14 11.89
CA ILE A 20 24.76 -1.19 11.76
C ILE A 20 23.36 -0.59 11.95
N ASP A 21 23.18 0.24 12.98
CA ASP A 21 21.90 0.88 13.27
C ASP A 21 21.43 1.78 12.11
N ALA A 22 22.35 2.48 11.45
CA ALA A 22 22.05 3.26 10.25
C ALA A 22 21.63 2.38 9.07
N GLN A 23 22.29 1.24 8.87
CA GLN A 23 21.96 0.29 7.81
C GLN A 23 20.61 -0.40 8.06
N HIS A 24 20.33 -0.81 9.30
CA HIS A 24 19.02 -1.35 9.67
C HIS A 24 17.89 -0.35 9.41
N ARG A 25 18.06 0.93 9.76
CA ARG A 25 17.07 1.99 9.45
C ARG A 25 16.77 2.07 7.95
N GLN A 26 17.80 1.99 7.10
CA GLN A 26 17.63 2.01 5.66
C GLN A 26 16.89 0.76 5.14
N LEU A 27 17.18 -0.43 5.67
CA LEU A 27 16.43 -1.65 5.34
C LEU A 27 14.95 -1.53 5.73
N VAL A 28 14.66 -0.97 6.91
CA VAL A 28 13.31 -0.70 7.37
C VAL A 28 12.58 0.28 6.45
N GLU A 29 13.25 1.35 6.00
CA GLU A 29 12.68 2.29 5.04
C GLU A 29 12.35 1.61 3.70
N LEU A 30 13.26 0.79 3.17
CA LEU A 30 13.04 0.04 1.93
C LEU A 30 11.85 -0.93 2.06
N LEU A 31 11.71 -1.60 3.20
CA LEU A 31 10.57 -2.47 3.50
C LEU A 31 9.26 -1.67 3.56
N ASN A 32 9.23 -0.53 4.23
CA ASN A 32 8.04 0.33 4.31
C ASN A 32 7.65 0.87 2.93
N ARG A 33 8.62 1.25 2.09
CA ARG A 33 8.38 1.61 0.69
C ARG A 33 7.76 0.45 -0.08
N LEU A 34 8.35 -0.75 0.01
CA LEU A 34 7.80 -1.94 -0.64
C LEU A 34 6.34 -2.19 -0.24
N ALA A 35 6.04 -2.08 1.04
CA ALA A 35 4.71 -2.34 1.55
C ALA A 35 3.69 -1.23 1.19
N ALA A 36 4.14 0.01 1.02
CA ALA A 36 3.31 1.08 0.47
C ALA A 36 2.91 0.81 -0.99
N HIS A 37 3.80 0.25 -1.82
CA HIS A 37 3.46 -0.12 -3.20
C HIS A 37 2.34 -1.16 -3.26
N LEU A 38 2.31 -2.12 -2.32
CA LEU A 38 1.23 -3.09 -2.18
C LEU A 38 -0.11 -2.41 -1.89
N ALA A 39 -0.14 -1.43 -0.97
CA ALA A 39 -1.36 -0.70 -0.63
C ALA A 39 -1.86 0.19 -1.78
N TYR A 40 -0.95 0.92 -2.44
CA TYR A 40 -1.31 1.94 -3.43
C TYR A 40 -1.24 1.48 -4.89
N ARG A 41 -1.06 0.17 -5.15
CA ARG A 41 -0.99 -0.44 -6.50
C ARG A 41 -0.20 0.42 -7.49
N SER A 42 0.98 0.86 -7.10
CA SER A 42 1.86 1.65 -7.97
C SER A 42 2.41 0.80 -9.13
N ALA A 43 3.08 1.43 -10.09
CA ALA A 43 3.50 0.75 -11.33
C ALA A 43 4.56 -0.35 -11.07
N ILE A 44 4.49 -1.43 -11.85
CA ILE A 44 5.40 -2.60 -11.77
C ILE A 44 6.90 -2.23 -11.86
N PRO A 45 7.34 -1.28 -12.73
CA PRO A 45 8.76 -0.91 -12.79
C PRO A 45 9.31 -0.31 -11.50
N GLU A 46 8.51 0.45 -10.75
CA GLU A 46 8.92 1.03 -9.48
C GLU A 46 9.11 -0.05 -8.42
N LEU A 47 8.26 -1.07 -8.45
CA LEU A 47 8.34 -2.21 -7.53
C LEU A 47 9.59 -3.05 -7.79
N GLU A 48 9.93 -3.33 -9.05
CA GLU A 48 11.19 -4.01 -9.40
C GLU A 48 12.41 -3.26 -8.88
N ALA A 49 12.42 -1.94 -9.06
CA ALA A 49 13.51 -1.10 -8.58
C ALA A 49 13.66 -1.17 -7.05
N ILE A 50 12.55 -1.22 -6.31
CA ILE A 50 12.59 -1.38 -4.84
C ILE A 50 13.14 -2.76 -4.45
N PHE A 51 12.74 -3.82 -5.15
CA PHE A 51 13.26 -5.17 -4.90
C PHE A 51 14.77 -5.27 -5.13
N ASP A 52 15.26 -4.67 -6.21
CA ASP A 52 16.68 -4.64 -6.52
C ASP A 52 17.45 -3.83 -5.47
N GLN A 53 16.93 -2.65 -5.09
CA GLN A 53 17.50 -1.85 -4.00
C GLN A 53 17.56 -2.63 -2.69
N LEU A 54 16.47 -3.31 -2.32
CA LEU A 54 16.42 -4.09 -1.08
C LEU A 54 17.44 -5.24 -1.09
N THR A 55 17.51 -5.99 -2.20
CA THR A 55 18.43 -7.13 -2.32
C THR A 55 19.88 -6.69 -2.29
N GLN A 56 20.22 -5.63 -3.04
CA GLN A 56 21.57 -5.09 -3.08
C GLN A 56 21.98 -4.49 -1.72
N TYR A 57 21.08 -3.75 -1.08
CA TYR A 57 21.37 -3.13 0.20
C TYR A 57 21.48 -4.15 1.33
N ALA A 58 20.65 -5.20 1.33
CA ALA A 58 20.78 -6.31 2.27
C ALA A 58 22.15 -7.02 2.12
N ALA A 59 22.59 -7.31 0.89
CA ALA A 59 23.90 -7.90 0.66
C ALA A 59 25.05 -7.01 1.16
N PHE A 60 24.97 -5.70 0.91
CA PHE A 60 25.95 -4.73 1.42
C PHE A 60 25.97 -4.67 2.96
N HIS A 61 24.80 -4.68 3.58
CA HIS A 61 24.65 -4.69 5.02
C HIS A 61 25.25 -5.96 5.64
N PHE A 62 24.89 -7.14 5.12
CA PHE A 62 25.44 -8.42 5.58
C PHE A 62 26.95 -8.49 5.44
N GLN A 63 27.51 -7.97 4.34
CA GLN A 63 28.97 -7.89 4.19
C GLN A 63 29.62 -6.99 5.24
N THR A 64 28.97 -5.87 5.59
CA THR A 64 29.44 -4.97 6.65
C THR A 64 29.48 -5.69 7.99
N GLU A 65 28.38 -6.34 8.36
CA GLU A 65 28.25 -7.11 9.59
C GLU A 65 29.28 -8.23 9.68
N GLU A 66 29.35 -9.07 8.65
CA GLU A 66 30.30 -10.19 8.58
C GLU A 66 31.75 -9.72 8.72
N SER A 67 32.08 -8.54 8.19
CA SER A 67 33.41 -7.95 8.32
C SER A 67 33.69 -7.48 9.76
N ILE A 68 32.68 -6.97 10.47
CA ILE A 68 32.79 -6.60 11.87
C ILE A 68 32.94 -7.86 12.73
N TRP A 69 32.08 -8.86 12.54
CA TRP A 69 32.11 -10.10 13.31
C TRP A 69 33.43 -10.84 13.13
N ALA A 70 33.97 -10.89 11.92
CA ALA A 70 35.28 -11.50 11.66
C ALA A 70 36.44 -10.83 12.42
N GLN A 71 36.34 -9.54 12.77
CA GLN A 71 37.40 -8.86 13.54
C GLN A 71 37.44 -9.30 15.00
N TYR A 72 36.31 -9.68 15.57
CA TYR A 72 36.17 -9.95 17.01
C TYR A 72 35.87 -11.42 17.33
N LEU A 73 35.34 -12.18 16.37
CA LEU A 73 34.75 -13.51 16.55
C LEU A 73 35.25 -14.54 15.51
N ASP A 74 36.38 -14.30 14.84
CA ASP A 74 36.84 -15.06 13.66
C ASP A 74 36.83 -16.59 13.81
N SER A 75 37.07 -17.10 15.02
CA SER A 75 37.15 -18.53 15.33
C SER A 75 35.86 -19.14 15.89
N ASP A 76 34.76 -18.38 15.92
CA ASP A 76 33.51 -18.80 16.55
C ASP A 76 32.49 -19.33 15.54
N ASP A 77 31.88 -20.48 15.85
CA ASP A 77 30.87 -21.12 15.00
C ASP A 77 29.63 -20.23 14.77
N SER A 78 29.35 -19.27 15.67
CA SER A 78 28.24 -18.31 15.51
C SER A 78 28.37 -17.46 14.25
N VAL A 79 29.60 -17.13 13.82
CA VAL A 79 29.83 -16.35 12.59
C VAL A 79 29.42 -17.15 11.36
N ALA A 80 29.73 -18.45 11.33
CA ALA A 80 29.35 -19.34 10.24
C ALA A 80 27.82 -19.52 10.17
N LEU A 81 27.16 -19.69 11.33
CA LEU A 81 25.71 -19.79 11.40
C LEU A 81 25.00 -18.50 10.98
N HIS A 82 25.55 -17.34 11.33
CA HIS A 82 25.01 -16.03 10.93
C HIS A 82 25.10 -15.84 9.42
N LYS A 83 26.26 -16.12 8.82
CA LYS A 83 26.46 -16.12 7.35
C LYS A 83 25.48 -17.03 6.63
N LEU A 84 25.22 -18.23 7.17
CA LEU A 84 24.25 -19.15 6.57
C LEU A 84 22.83 -18.57 6.62
N SER A 85 22.45 -17.89 7.70
CA SER A 85 21.16 -17.20 7.81
C SER A 85 21.00 -16.11 6.74
N HIS A 86 22.05 -15.31 6.50
CA HIS A 86 22.07 -14.31 5.42
C HIS A 86 21.88 -14.94 4.04
N GLN A 87 22.63 -16.00 3.74
CA GLN A 87 22.55 -16.71 2.46
C GLN A 87 21.14 -17.26 2.22
N HIS A 88 20.53 -17.81 3.27
CA HIS A 88 19.15 -18.30 3.20
C HIS A 88 18.17 -17.16 2.94
N PHE A 89 18.32 -16.01 3.62
CA PHE A 89 17.48 -14.84 3.37
C PHE A 89 17.53 -14.37 1.91
N VAL A 90 18.73 -14.22 1.35
CA VAL A 90 18.90 -13.78 -0.05
C VAL A 90 18.28 -14.80 -1.01
N THR A 91 18.47 -16.09 -0.74
CA THR A 91 17.91 -17.18 -1.56
C THR A 91 16.38 -17.14 -1.57
N GLU A 92 15.76 -17.04 -0.40
CA GLU A 92 14.30 -16.94 -0.25
C GLU A 92 13.74 -15.69 -0.93
N LEU A 93 14.41 -14.53 -0.77
CA LEU A 93 13.99 -13.29 -1.39
C LEU A 93 14.01 -13.38 -2.92
N LEU A 94 15.06 -13.97 -3.50
CA LEU A 94 15.16 -14.20 -4.94
C LEU A 94 14.13 -15.22 -5.46
N ALA A 95 13.90 -16.30 -4.70
CA ALA A 95 12.87 -17.28 -5.04
C ALA A 95 11.48 -16.66 -5.08
N LEU A 96 11.12 -15.87 -4.06
CA LEU A 96 9.87 -15.13 -4.01
C LEU A 96 9.77 -14.07 -5.12
N LYS A 97 10.89 -13.45 -5.51
CA LYS A 97 10.94 -12.52 -6.65
C LYS A 97 10.65 -13.23 -7.98
N HIS A 98 11.04 -14.50 -8.15
CA HIS A 98 10.91 -15.25 -9.40
C HIS A 98 9.53 -15.92 -9.57
N ASP A 99 8.78 -16.15 -8.49
CA ASP A 99 7.43 -16.76 -8.49
C ASP A 99 6.32 -15.82 -9.04
N ARG A 100 6.64 -14.96 -10.01
CA ARG A 100 5.73 -13.92 -10.55
C ARG A 100 4.86 -14.43 -11.70
N THR A 101 3.97 -15.36 -11.40
CA THR A 101 2.86 -15.62 -12.33
C THR A 101 1.80 -14.52 -12.20
N ASP A 102 1.39 -13.93 -13.33
CA ASP A 102 0.51 -12.75 -13.40
C ASP A 102 -0.80 -12.88 -12.59
N ALA A 103 -1.29 -14.10 -12.39
CA ALA A 103 -2.56 -14.36 -11.74
C ALA A 103 -2.57 -14.11 -10.21
N ASN A 104 -1.42 -13.87 -9.56
CA ASN A 104 -1.37 -13.82 -8.09
C ASN A 104 -0.35 -12.82 -7.49
N PHE A 105 0.07 -11.82 -8.25
CA PHE A 105 1.14 -10.89 -7.89
C PHE A 105 0.95 -10.19 -6.53
N GLU A 106 -0.27 -9.73 -6.21
CA GLU A 106 -0.56 -9.11 -4.90
C GLU A 106 -0.31 -10.08 -3.73
N LYS A 107 -0.71 -11.35 -3.85
CA LYS A 107 -0.49 -12.34 -2.77
C LYS A 107 0.99 -12.70 -2.61
N ILE A 108 1.74 -12.71 -3.70
CA ILE A 108 3.20 -12.91 -3.66
C ILE A 108 3.84 -11.74 -2.89
N LEU A 109 3.44 -10.51 -3.21
CA LEU A 109 3.95 -9.33 -2.54
C LEU A 109 3.58 -9.29 -1.04
N GLU A 110 2.37 -9.70 -0.67
CA GLU A 110 1.96 -9.88 0.73
C GLU A 110 2.85 -10.91 1.45
N ARG A 111 3.12 -12.06 0.82
CA ARG A 111 4.03 -13.08 1.37
C ARG A 111 5.44 -12.55 1.56
N ILE A 112 5.95 -11.76 0.60
CA ILE A 112 7.26 -11.13 0.67
C ILE A 112 7.33 -10.15 1.83
N VAL A 113 6.40 -9.21 1.93
CA VAL A 113 6.39 -8.20 3.01
C VAL A 113 6.31 -8.89 4.38
N SER A 114 5.48 -9.92 4.51
CA SER A 114 5.38 -10.73 5.73
C SER A 114 6.70 -11.44 6.06
N PHE A 115 7.32 -12.08 5.07
CA PHE A 115 8.62 -12.74 5.22
C PHE A 115 9.71 -11.75 5.68
N LEU A 116 9.84 -10.62 4.97
CA LEU A 116 10.85 -9.59 5.25
C LEU A 116 10.67 -9.00 6.65
N THR A 117 9.44 -8.62 7.01
CA THR A 117 9.13 -8.05 8.33
C THR A 117 9.51 -9.00 9.45
N ARG A 118 9.14 -10.28 9.33
CA ARG A 118 9.42 -11.30 10.33
C ARG A 118 10.91 -11.60 10.43
N TRP A 119 11.55 -11.85 9.30
CA TRP A 119 12.97 -12.22 9.28
C TRP A 119 13.82 -11.07 9.80
N LEU A 120 13.62 -9.85 9.28
CA LEU A 120 14.41 -8.69 9.67
C LEU A 120 14.25 -8.38 11.16
N ALA A 121 13.01 -8.36 11.68
CA ALA A 121 12.78 -8.06 13.08
C ALA A 121 13.40 -9.12 14.02
N PHE A 122 13.26 -10.41 13.70
CA PHE A 122 13.87 -11.46 14.49
C PHE A 122 15.40 -11.43 14.41
N HIS A 123 15.95 -11.22 13.23
CA HIS A 123 17.38 -11.17 13.00
C HIS A 123 18.05 -10.04 13.77
N ILE A 124 17.51 -8.82 13.69
CA ILE A 124 18.02 -7.66 14.43
C ILE A 124 17.93 -7.90 15.94
N LEU A 125 16.75 -8.30 16.43
CA LEU A 125 16.50 -8.40 17.87
C LEU A 125 17.21 -9.56 18.56
N ASP A 126 17.48 -10.65 17.84
CA ASP A 126 18.14 -11.83 18.40
C ASP A 126 19.59 -11.95 17.93
N SER A 127 19.83 -12.01 16.63
CA SER A 127 21.15 -12.34 16.10
C SER A 127 22.11 -11.15 16.17
N ASP A 128 21.75 -10.04 15.53
CA ASP A 128 22.68 -8.91 15.35
C ASP A 128 22.97 -8.24 16.68
N LYS A 129 21.94 -8.06 17.50
CA LYS A 129 22.09 -7.50 18.84
C LYS A 129 22.97 -8.37 19.75
N ARG A 130 22.80 -9.70 19.72
CA ARG A 130 23.65 -10.63 20.48
C ARG A 130 25.10 -10.55 20.00
N MET A 131 25.34 -10.57 18.70
CA MET A 131 26.71 -10.50 18.16
C MET A 131 27.34 -9.13 18.40
N ALA A 132 26.58 -8.04 18.33
CA ALA A 132 27.02 -6.70 18.68
C ALA A 132 27.45 -6.61 20.15
N GLN A 133 26.64 -7.16 21.06
CA GLN A 133 26.99 -7.22 22.49
C GLN A 133 28.30 -7.97 22.73
N ILE A 134 28.47 -9.13 22.09
CA ILE A 134 29.70 -9.94 22.24
C ILE A 134 30.89 -9.17 21.66
N ALA A 135 30.79 -8.64 20.43
CA ALA A 135 31.87 -7.91 19.78
C ALA A 135 32.29 -6.65 20.54
N LEU A 136 31.33 -5.88 21.07
CA LEU A 136 31.61 -4.71 21.90
C LEU A 136 32.33 -5.09 23.20
N ALA A 137 31.91 -6.17 23.86
CA ALA A 137 32.57 -6.66 25.08
C ALA A 137 34.00 -7.15 24.80
N VAL A 138 34.18 -7.92 23.72
CA VAL A 138 35.52 -8.39 23.28
C VAL A 138 36.40 -7.20 22.91
N GLY A 139 35.87 -6.20 22.21
CA GLY A 139 36.57 -4.96 21.88
C GLY A 139 37.00 -4.14 23.11
N GLN A 140 36.33 -4.33 24.26
CA GLN A 140 36.71 -3.74 25.55
C GLN A 140 37.69 -4.63 26.36
N GLY A 141 38.14 -5.75 25.80
CA GLY A 141 39.08 -6.67 26.42
C GLY A 141 38.43 -7.77 27.28
N VAL A 142 37.11 -7.93 27.24
CA VAL A 142 36.43 -9.05 27.91
C VAL A 142 36.74 -10.35 27.14
N PRO A 143 37.13 -11.46 27.83
CA PRO A 143 37.34 -12.74 27.16
C PRO A 143 36.08 -13.23 26.43
N LEU A 144 36.24 -13.77 25.22
CA LEU A 144 35.14 -14.20 24.35
C LEU A 144 34.11 -15.08 25.07
N GLU A 145 34.55 -16.12 25.79
CA GLU A 145 33.67 -17.02 26.53
C GLU A 145 32.80 -16.30 27.59
N THR A 146 33.37 -15.28 28.24
CA THR A 146 32.65 -14.48 29.24
C THR A 146 31.65 -13.53 28.57
N ALA A 147 32.03 -12.93 27.44
CA ALA A 147 31.14 -12.12 26.62
C ALA A 147 29.96 -12.95 26.08
N LYS A 148 30.21 -14.17 25.59
CA LYS A 148 29.18 -15.10 25.12
C LYS A 148 28.22 -15.51 26.23
N ARG A 149 28.73 -15.96 27.38
CA ARG A 149 27.87 -16.33 28.51
C ARG A 149 26.99 -15.17 28.98
N SER A 150 27.54 -13.95 29.04
CA SER A 150 26.76 -12.77 29.42
C SER A 150 25.64 -12.46 28.42
N ALA A 151 25.89 -12.68 27.12
CA ALA A 151 24.89 -12.50 26.07
C ALA A 151 23.85 -13.63 26.05
N GLU A 152 24.24 -14.85 26.43
CA GLU A 152 23.36 -16.03 26.53
C GLU A 152 22.46 -15.97 27.78
N ASP A 153 22.98 -15.53 28.94
CA ASP A 153 22.23 -15.43 30.21
C ASP A 153 21.04 -14.44 30.10
N LEU A 154 21.06 -13.54 29.12
CA LEU A 154 19.95 -12.66 28.80
C LEU A 154 18.77 -13.38 28.09
N THR A 155 18.90 -14.62 27.60
CA THR A 155 18.20 -14.99 26.34
C THR A 155 17.16 -16.12 26.27
N ASP A 156 16.66 -16.76 27.32
CA ASP A 156 15.50 -17.66 27.12
C ASP A 156 14.15 -16.95 27.24
N ALA A 157 13.90 -16.28 28.37
CA ALA A 157 12.64 -15.57 28.58
C ALA A 157 12.47 -14.35 27.64
N GLN A 158 13.58 -13.67 27.31
CA GLN A 158 13.57 -12.55 26.37
C GLN A 158 13.29 -13.02 24.94
N GLN A 159 13.85 -14.16 24.50
CA GLN A 159 13.56 -14.72 23.18
C GLN A 159 12.11 -15.17 23.05
N VAL A 160 11.53 -15.76 24.10
CA VAL A 160 10.10 -16.11 24.11
C VAL A 160 9.26 -14.84 23.97
N LEU A 161 9.57 -13.79 24.74
CA LEU A 161 8.87 -12.51 24.66
C LEU A 161 8.99 -11.88 23.26
N ILE A 162 10.19 -11.86 22.67
CA ILE A 162 10.42 -11.36 21.31
C ILE A 162 9.57 -12.15 20.32
N LYS A 163 9.63 -13.48 20.34
CA LYS A 163 8.82 -14.34 19.45
C LYS A 163 7.32 -14.09 19.61
N THR A 164 6.83 -13.92 20.85
CA THR A 164 5.41 -13.62 21.11
C THR A 164 5.03 -12.24 20.57
N ILE A 165 5.84 -11.21 20.83
CA ILE A 165 5.60 -9.84 20.35
C ILE A 165 5.63 -9.81 18.82
N LEU A 166 6.58 -10.49 18.18
CA LEU A 166 6.67 -10.58 16.72
C LEU A 166 5.43 -11.27 16.14
N ARG A 167 4.91 -12.32 16.77
CA ARG A 167 3.66 -12.98 16.33
C ARG A 167 2.42 -12.09 16.51
N MET A 168 2.38 -11.26 17.56
CA MET A 168 1.34 -10.23 17.70
C MET A 168 1.49 -9.16 16.61
N TYR A 169 2.72 -8.78 16.32
CA TYR A 169 3.07 -7.82 15.30
C TYR A 169 2.68 -8.29 13.90
N GLU A 170 2.86 -9.57 13.57
CA GLU A 170 2.39 -10.16 12.30
C GLU A 170 0.89 -9.92 12.08
N ASN A 171 0.09 -10.18 13.11
CA ASN A 171 -1.35 -9.95 13.05
C ASN A 171 -1.68 -8.46 12.85
N LEU A 172 -0.95 -7.58 13.53
CA LEU A 172 -1.13 -6.14 13.40
C LEU A 172 -0.70 -5.63 12.02
N SER A 173 0.46 -6.05 11.54
CA SER A 173 1.04 -5.70 10.23
C SER A 173 0.13 -6.15 9.09
N SER A 174 -0.37 -7.39 9.15
CA SER A 174 -1.32 -7.92 8.16
C SER A 174 -2.63 -7.13 8.13
N ARG A 175 -3.21 -6.82 9.30
CA ARG A 175 -4.40 -5.96 9.39
C ARG A 175 -4.15 -4.54 8.89
N THR A 176 -2.98 -3.99 9.20
CA THR A 176 -2.58 -2.65 8.75
C THR A 176 -2.47 -2.60 7.23
N LEU A 177 -1.84 -3.60 6.60
CA LEU A 177 -1.79 -3.76 5.15
C LEU A 177 -3.19 -3.82 4.53
N GLN A 178 -4.09 -4.64 5.09
CA GLN A 178 -5.46 -4.76 4.61
C GLN A 178 -6.21 -3.41 4.69
N LEU A 179 -6.12 -2.72 5.82
CA LEU A 179 -6.73 -1.40 6.00
C LEU A 179 -6.15 -0.36 5.03
N MET A 180 -4.83 -0.36 4.80
CA MET A 180 -4.20 0.52 3.84
C MET A 180 -4.71 0.27 2.42
N LYS A 181 -4.93 -0.99 2.03
CA LYS A 181 -5.52 -1.36 0.74
C LYS A 181 -6.97 -0.87 0.62
N GLU A 182 -7.80 -1.08 1.64
CA GLU A 182 -9.19 -0.59 1.67
C GLU A 182 -9.26 0.94 1.57
N VAL A 183 -8.40 1.66 2.31
CA VAL A 183 -8.30 3.12 2.24
C VAL A 183 -7.88 3.58 0.84
N ALA A 184 -6.90 2.92 0.22
CA ALA A 184 -6.45 3.26 -1.12
C ALA A 184 -7.55 3.03 -2.17
N GLU A 185 -8.29 1.93 -2.09
CA GLU A 185 -9.42 1.64 -2.97
C GLU A 185 -10.55 2.67 -2.80
N ARG A 186 -10.90 3.02 -1.56
CA ARG A 186 -11.88 4.06 -1.27
C ARG A 186 -11.46 5.42 -1.84
N GLN A 187 -10.22 5.83 -1.62
CA GLN A 187 -9.68 7.10 -2.13
C GLN A 187 -9.73 7.17 -3.67
N ARG A 188 -9.43 6.07 -4.36
CA ARG A 188 -9.56 6.00 -5.83
C ARG A 188 -11.00 6.10 -6.28
N ALA A 189 -11.93 5.42 -5.60
CA ALA A 189 -13.35 5.52 -5.90
C ALA A 189 -13.88 6.96 -5.71
N GLU A 190 -13.54 7.60 -4.59
CA GLU A 190 -13.88 9.00 -4.32
C GLU A 190 -13.29 9.95 -5.37
N THR A 191 -12.03 9.75 -5.76
CA THR A 191 -11.38 10.56 -6.79
C THR A 191 -12.07 10.40 -8.15
N LYS A 192 -12.43 9.16 -8.51
CA LYS A 192 -13.18 8.86 -9.74
C LYS A 192 -14.54 9.53 -9.73
N LEU A 193 -15.31 9.41 -8.64
CA LEU A 193 -16.60 10.09 -8.49
C LEU A 193 -16.46 11.61 -8.60
N ARG A 194 -15.45 12.20 -7.95
CA ARG A 194 -15.19 13.64 -8.02
C ARG A 194 -14.83 14.10 -9.44
N LEU A 195 -14.07 13.30 -10.19
CA LEU A 195 -13.76 13.58 -11.59
C LEU A 195 -15.03 13.49 -12.46
N PHE A 196 -15.85 12.46 -12.27
CA PHE A 196 -17.14 12.33 -12.96
C PHE A 196 -18.06 13.51 -12.67
N ALA A 197 -18.21 13.91 -11.41
CA ALA A 197 -19.01 15.08 -11.04
C ALA A 197 -18.50 16.36 -11.71
N LYS A 198 -17.18 16.56 -11.77
CA LYS A 198 -16.59 17.71 -12.50
C LYS A 198 -16.89 17.67 -14.00
N VAL A 199 -16.80 16.50 -14.63
CA VAL A 199 -17.10 16.33 -16.06
C VAL A 199 -18.60 16.55 -16.33
N PHE A 200 -19.46 16.00 -15.48
CA PHE A 200 -20.91 16.19 -15.53
C PHE A 200 -21.28 17.68 -15.45
N GLU A 201 -20.73 18.42 -14.49
CA GLU A 201 -21.07 19.83 -14.27
C GLU A 201 -20.50 20.77 -15.34
N ASN A 202 -19.32 20.47 -15.90
CA ASN A 202 -18.61 21.38 -16.81
C ASN A 202 -18.71 21.01 -18.29
N THR A 203 -19.43 19.94 -18.65
CA THR A 203 -19.68 19.65 -20.07
C THR A 203 -20.60 20.71 -20.67
N LEU A 204 -20.38 21.03 -21.94
CA LEU A 204 -21.20 21.99 -22.70
C LEU A 204 -22.55 21.40 -23.11
N GLU A 205 -22.68 20.07 -23.06
CA GLU A 205 -23.91 19.37 -23.39
C GLU A 205 -24.91 19.45 -22.23
N ALA A 206 -26.17 19.74 -22.51
CA ALA A 206 -27.23 19.81 -21.51
C ALA A 206 -27.61 18.40 -21.04
N ILE A 207 -27.24 18.01 -19.82
CA ILE A 207 -27.51 16.70 -19.25
C ILE A 207 -28.55 16.79 -18.13
N CYS A 208 -29.56 15.92 -18.16
CA CYS A 208 -30.52 15.71 -17.08
C CYS A 208 -30.70 14.22 -16.78
N ILE A 209 -30.70 13.85 -15.50
CA ILE A 209 -30.95 12.49 -15.00
C ILE A 209 -32.38 12.42 -14.47
N THR A 210 -33.11 11.33 -14.78
CA THR A 210 -34.51 11.17 -14.34
C THR A 210 -34.78 9.85 -13.64
N ASP A 211 -35.84 9.80 -12.85
CA ASP A 211 -36.40 8.53 -12.35
C ASP A 211 -37.13 7.77 -13.48
N PRO A 212 -37.61 6.53 -13.25
CA PRO A 212 -38.40 5.77 -14.22
C PRO A 212 -39.69 6.49 -14.65
N GLU A 213 -40.26 7.32 -13.79
CA GLU A 213 -41.44 8.15 -14.03
C GLU A 213 -41.12 9.49 -14.75
N ARG A 214 -39.88 9.68 -15.23
CA ARG A 214 -39.37 10.87 -15.94
C ARG A 214 -39.38 12.17 -15.12
N ARG A 215 -39.28 12.08 -13.79
CA ARG A 215 -39.02 13.24 -12.93
C ARG A 215 -37.53 13.47 -12.83
N ILE A 216 -37.12 14.72 -12.88
CA ILE A 216 -35.71 15.11 -12.84
C ILE A 216 -35.14 14.84 -11.44
N ILE A 217 -34.08 14.04 -11.39
CA ILE A 217 -33.30 13.73 -10.18
C ILE A 217 -32.04 14.60 -10.10
N ASP A 218 -31.45 14.94 -11.25
CA ASP A 218 -30.23 15.74 -11.31
C ASP A 218 -30.09 16.44 -12.67
N VAL A 219 -29.38 17.57 -12.70
CA VAL A 219 -29.13 18.38 -13.90
C VAL A 219 -27.78 19.05 -13.81
N ASN A 220 -27.07 19.14 -14.94
CA ASN A 220 -25.82 19.89 -14.99
C ASN A 220 -26.03 21.39 -15.27
N VAL A 221 -24.96 22.19 -15.13
CA VAL A 221 -24.98 23.63 -15.42
C VAL A 221 -25.48 23.94 -16.83
N ALA A 222 -25.06 23.20 -17.85
CA ALA A 222 -25.48 23.42 -19.23
C ALA A 222 -27.00 23.25 -19.42
N PHE A 223 -27.62 22.26 -18.76
CA PHE A 223 -29.07 22.08 -18.78
C PHE A 223 -29.80 23.22 -18.07
N CYS A 224 -29.29 23.70 -16.95
CA CYS A 224 -29.83 24.86 -16.25
C CYS A 224 -29.78 26.12 -17.14
N GLN A 225 -28.66 26.33 -17.84
CA GLN A 225 -28.48 27.45 -18.77
C GLN A 225 -29.41 27.34 -19.98
N ALA A 226 -29.51 26.17 -20.59
CA ALA A 226 -30.37 25.92 -21.75
C ALA A 226 -31.85 26.13 -21.42
N THR A 227 -32.28 25.67 -20.24
CA THR A 227 -33.66 25.83 -19.77
C THR A 227 -33.92 27.19 -19.10
N LYS A 228 -32.87 27.96 -18.79
CA LYS A 228 -32.95 29.22 -18.00
C LYS A 228 -33.66 29.05 -16.65
N ASN A 229 -33.53 27.87 -16.05
CA ASN A 229 -34.06 27.55 -14.73
C ASN A 229 -32.91 27.12 -13.82
N SER A 230 -33.05 27.35 -12.51
CA SER A 230 -32.07 26.85 -11.54
C SER A 230 -32.26 25.35 -11.29
N SER A 231 -31.18 24.66 -10.89
CA SER A 231 -31.26 23.23 -10.52
C SER A 231 -32.36 22.98 -9.48
N ALA A 232 -32.44 23.79 -8.42
CA ALA A 232 -33.46 23.67 -7.37
C ALA A 232 -34.91 23.79 -7.88
N GLU A 233 -35.14 24.55 -8.94
CA GLU A 233 -36.47 24.66 -9.56
C GLU A 233 -36.79 23.47 -10.48
N LEU A 234 -35.77 22.77 -10.98
CA LEU A 234 -35.92 21.66 -11.93
C LEU A 234 -36.11 20.32 -11.22
N LEU A 235 -35.46 20.11 -10.08
CA LEU A 235 -35.50 18.88 -9.30
C LEU A 235 -36.94 18.47 -8.92
N GLY A 236 -37.27 17.20 -9.12
CA GLY A 236 -38.58 16.59 -8.84
C GLY A 236 -39.70 16.92 -9.85
N LYS A 237 -39.47 17.85 -10.79
CA LYS A 237 -40.45 18.17 -11.83
C LYS A 237 -40.42 17.11 -12.94
N PRO A 238 -41.58 16.79 -13.56
CA PRO A 238 -41.61 15.95 -14.75
C PRO A 238 -40.89 16.63 -15.91
N LEU A 239 -40.02 15.91 -16.61
CA LEU A 239 -39.25 16.42 -17.75
C LEU A 239 -40.16 17.02 -18.83
N ASP A 240 -41.32 16.40 -19.09
CA ASP A 240 -42.30 16.83 -20.10
C ASP A 240 -42.91 18.21 -19.82
N ARG A 241 -42.84 18.70 -18.57
CA ARG A 241 -43.36 20.03 -18.18
C ARG A 241 -42.36 21.15 -18.41
N ILE A 242 -41.11 20.85 -18.78
CA ILE A 242 -40.07 21.85 -19.02
C ILE A 242 -40.18 22.33 -20.48
N LYS A 243 -41.40 22.71 -20.86
CA LYS A 243 -41.73 23.32 -22.15
C LYS A 243 -41.39 24.80 -22.09
N SER A 244 -40.13 25.15 -22.33
CA SER A 244 -39.80 26.55 -22.64
C SER A 244 -38.70 26.77 -23.69
N GLY A 245 -38.27 25.73 -24.41
CA GLY A 245 -37.30 25.92 -25.49
C GLY A 245 -37.04 24.75 -26.44
N PHE A 246 -37.53 23.54 -26.14
CA PHE A 246 -37.34 22.37 -27.01
C PHE A 246 -38.62 22.10 -27.81
N THR A 247 -38.54 22.02 -29.14
CA THR A 247 -39.62 21.42 -29.93
C THR A 247 -39.70 19.91 -29.63
N ASP A 248 -40.89 19.30 -29.75
CA ASP A 248 -41.09 17.85 -29.48
C ASP A 248 -40.11 16.96 -30.29
N THR A 249 -39.64 17.46 -31.44
CA THR A 249 -38.64 16.84 -32.31
C THR A 249 -37.20 16.96 -31.76
N GLN A 250 -36.85 18.09 -31.12
CA GLN A 250 -35.55 18.31 -30.48
C GLN A 250 -35.41 17.51 -29.19
N LEU A 251 -36.48 17.38 -28.40
CA LEU A 251 -36.47 16.53 -27.22
C LEU A 251 -36.25 15.06 -27.61
N ALA A 252 -36.94 14.59 -28.66
CA ALA A 252 -36.82 13.22 -29.15
C ALA A 252 -35.45 12.89 -29.80
N ALA A 253 -34.77 13.86 -30.41
CA ALA A 253 -33.47 13.68 -31.05
C ALA A 253 -32.27 13.81 -30.09
N THR A 254 -32.42 14.56 -28.99
CA THR A 254 -31.34 14.86 -28.03
C THR A 254 -31.25 13.80 -26.93
N ILE A 255 -32.34 13.05 -26.64
CA ILE A 255 -32.33 11.94 -25.67
C ILE A 255 -31.49 10.78 -26.22
N ALA A 256 -30.26 10.62 -25.71
CA ALA A 256 -29.45 9.45 -26.02
C ALA A 256 -30.12 8.19 -25.47
N LYS A 257 -29.91 7.05 -26.15
CA LYS A 257 -30.46 5.74 -25.79
C LYS A 257 -30.42 5.49 -24.27
N PRO A 258 -31.51 4.94 -23.70
CA PRO A 258 -31.61 4.71 -22.26
C PRO A 258 -30.44 3.84 -21.76
N CYS A 259 -29.58 4.41 -20.92
CA CYS A 259 -28.55 3.66 -20.22
C CYS A 259 -29.20 3.05 -18.96
N ARG A 260 -29.47 1.74 -18.98
CA ARG A 260 -30.03 1.05 -17.81
C ARG A 260 -28.94 0.94 -16.75
N LEU A 261 -29.25 1.30 -15.51
CA LEU A 261 -28.35 1.14 -14.36
C LEU A 261 -27.93 -0.32 -14.07
N ALA A 262 -28.57 -1.29 -14.72
CA ALA A 262 -28.30 -2.73 -14.57
C ALA A 262 -26.86 -3.13 -14.93
N ASP A 263 -26.08 -2.26 -15.60
CA ASP A 263 -24.69 -2.51 -15.99
C ASP A 263 -23.66 -1.99 -14.96
N ILE A 264 -24.10 -1.44 -13.82
CA ILE A 264 -23.24 -0.84 -12.78
C ILE A 264 -23.57 -1.40 -11.39
N GLY A 265 -23.16 -2.64 -11.11
CA GLY A 265 -23.04 -3.18 -9.74
C GLY A 265 -24.35 -3.40 -8.95
N PRO A 266 -24.30 -4.14 -7.82
CA PRO A 266 -25.47 -4.78 -7.25
C PRO A 266 -26.14 -3.90 -6.18
N GLU A 267 -26.59 -2.71 -6.52
CA GLU A 267 -27.54 -1.99 -5.65
C GLU A 267 -28.82 -1.65 -6.40
N LYS A 268 -29.90 -2.27 -5.95
CA LYS A 268 -31.27 -2.08 -6.43
C LYS A 268 -31.76 -0.69 -6.04
N SER A 269 -31.36 0.33 -6.80
CA SER A 269 -32.12 1.57 -6.92
C SER A 269 -32.39 1.80 -8.40
N GLY A 270 -33.67 1.84 -8.76
CA GLY A 270 -34.16 1.93 -10.14
C GLY A 270 -33.94 3.32 -10.75
N THR A 271 -32.72 3.83 -10.70
CA THR A 271 -32.38 5.15 -11.23
C THR A 271 -32.06 5.00 -12.72
N ALA A 272 -32.57 5.86 -13.60
CA ALA A 272 -32.24 5.81 -15.03
C ALA A 272 -31.34 7.00 -15.36
N ILE A 273 -30.08 6.75 -15.74
CA ILE A 273 -29.19 7.82 -16.20
C ILE A 273 -29.56 8.13 -17.66
N GLN A 274 -30.24 9.25 -17.88
CA GLN A 274 -30.42 9.82 -19.20
C GLN A 274 -29.32 10.87 -19.43
N THR A 275 -28.72 10.86 -20.62
CA THR A 275 -27.79 11.91 -21.06
C THR A 275 -28.32 12.43 -22.38
N ALA A 276 -28.20 13.74 -22.58
CA ALA A 276 -28.69 14.39 -23.78
C ALA A 276 -27.55 15.19 -24.42
N ASN A 277 -27.25 14.90 -25.70
CA ASN A 277 -26.19 15.58 -26.44
C ASN A 277 -26.81 16.71 -27.27
N TRP A 278 -26.41 17.95 -26.99
CA TRP A 278 -26.85 19.13 -27.75
C TRP A 278 -25.65 19.88 -28.30
N SER A 279 -25.68 20.19 -29.61
CA SER A 279 -24.74 21.12 -30.25
C SER A 279 -25.53 22.36 -30.69
N PRO A 280 -25.02 23.59 -30.51
CA PRO A 280 -25.74 24.81 -30.85
C PRO A 280 -25.94 25.05 -32.35
N ASN A 281 -25.22 24.31 -33.21
CA ASN A 281 -25.19 24.52 -34.65
C ASN A 281 -25.55 23.23 -35.39
N GLY A 282 -26.80 23.16 -35.85
CA GLY A 282 -27.37 22.07 -36.65
C GLY A 282 -28.88 22.02 -36.52
#